data_AF-A0A6G0VVM8-F1
#
_entry.id   AF-A0A6G0VVM8-F1
#
_cell.length_a   1.000
_cell.length_b   1.000
_cell.length_c   1.000
_cell.angle_alpha   90.00
_cell.angle_beta   90.00
_cell.angle_gamma   90.00
#
_symmetry.space_group_name_H-M   'P 1'
#
loop_
_entity.id
_entity.type
_entity.pdbx_description
1 polymer ?
#
loop_
_entity_poly.entity_id
_entity_poly.type
_entity_poly.pdbx_seq_one_letter_code
_entity_poly.pdbx_strand_id
1 'polypeptide(L)'
;MKLFQNWPSYEQTTSCSNCSTTNTRYSSTFMTNLAINTLDFLEDVVNQLLEPQQLDCTNCYLKTSTKQIILKQHLIIEIVASFSNVINKNNFEISIPLENIPTHLLINKCKQYNLRGIIAFIPPISSLPLAIGHYVSYNWREHNNTWERYDDTTKKEKNTAVRNIWPVWSLVLVSCEPDVVCAVCFVGLCEERS
;
A
#
# COMPACT_ATOMS: atom_id res chain seq x y z
N MET A 1 -15.06 -8.29 9.92
CA MET A 1 -15.29 -7.99 8.49
C MET A 1 -13.92 -7.70 7.90
N LYS A 2 -13.50 -8.28 6.77
CA LYS A 2 -12.21 -7.88 6.18
C LYS A 2 -12.45 -6.62 5.36
N LEU A 3 -11.73 -5.56 5.67
CA LEU A 3 -11.82 -4.33 4.91
C LEU A 3 -11.42 -4.57 3.44
N PHE A 4 -12.03 -3.81 2.51
CA PHE A 4 -11.69 -3.76 1.07
C PHE A 4 -11.82 -5.05 0.26
N GLN A 5 -12.57 -6.04 0.77
CA GLN A 5 -12.88 -7.24 -0.01
C GLN A 5 -13.56 -6.94 -1.36
N ASN A 6 -14.37 -5.87 -1.40
CA ASN A 6 -15.07 -5.43 -2.61
C ASN A 6 -14.21 -4.54 -3.52
N TRP A 7 -12.99 -4.20 -3.10
CA TRP A 7 -12.08 -3.30 -3.80
C TRP A 7 -10.70 -3.95 -3.95
N PRO A 8 -10.61 -5.08 -4.68
CA PRO A 8 -9.34 -5.78 -4.83
C PRO A 8 -8.32 -4.91 -5.57
N SER A 9 -7.07 -4.96 -5.13
CA SER A 9 -5.95 -4.35 -5.85
C SER A 9 -5.54 -5.18 -7.06
N TYR A 10 -5.63 -6.50 -6.94
CA TYR A 10 -5.27 -7.40 -8.02
C TYR A 10 -6.03 -8.73 -7.96
N GLU A 11 -6.07 -9.36 -9.12
CA GLU A 11 -6.46 -10.75 -9.30
C GLU A 11 -5.21 -11.57 -9.66
N GLN A 12 -5.02 -12.69 -8.99
CA GLN A 12 -3.95 -13.65 -9.27
C GLN A 12 -4.56 -14.95 -9.76
N THR A 13 -4.13 -15.38 -10.94
CA THR A 13 -4.45 -16.70 -11.49
C THR A 13 -3.21 -17.57 -11.44
N THR A 14 -3.35 -18.79 -10.96
CA THR A 14 -2.32 -19.82 -10.99
C THR A 14 -2.83 -21.03 -11.74
N SER A 15 -2.17 -21.39 -12.84
CA SER A 15 -2.59 -22.47 -13.73
C SER A 15 -1.47 -23.47 -13.93
N CYS A 16 -1.75 -24.75 -13.73
CA CYS A 16 -0.81 -25.85 -13.98
C CYS A 16 -1.10 -26.51 -15.32
N SER A 17 -0.10 -26.57 -16.20
CA SER A 17 -0.24 -27.20 -17.52
C SER A 17 -0.39 -28.72 -17.46
N ASN A 18 0.09 -29.38 -16.40
CA ASN A 18 0.09 -30.84 -16.31
C ASN A 18 -1.25 -31.42 -15.80
N CYS A 19 -1.83 -30.83 -14.74
CA CYS A 19 -3.08 -31.32 -14.16
C CYS A 19 -4.30 -30.43 -14.45
N SER A 20 -4.14 -29.42 -15.31
CA SER A 20 -5.19 -28.46 -15.68
C SER A 20 -5.84 -27.73 -14.50
N THR A 21 -5.24 -27.79 -13.31
CA THR A 21 -5.75 -27.08 -12.13
C THR A 21 -5.54 -25.59 -12.34
N THR A 22 -6.60 -24.82 -12.15
CA THR A 22 -6.56 -23.36 -12.13
C THR A 22 -7.13 -22.86 -10.82
N ASN A 23 -6.43 -21.93 -10.17
CA ASN A 23 -6.88 -21.27 -8.95
C ASN A 23 -6.80 -19.75 -9.16
N THR A 24 -7.90 -19.06 -8.89
CA THR A 24 -7.98 -17.61 -8.96
C THR A 24 -8.22 -17.05 -7.57
N ARG A 25 -7.44 -16.05 -7.19
CA ARG A 25 -7.56 -15.35 -5.91
C ARG A 25 -7.57 -13.85 -6.12
N TYR A 26 -8.31 -13.16 -5.27
CA TYR A 26 -8.34 -11.71 -5.22
C TYR A 26 -7.61 -11.26 -3.96
N SER A 27 -6.80 -10.21 -4.09
CA SER A 27 -6.18 -9.57 -2.94
C SER A 27 -6.52 -8.09 -2.93
N SER A 28 -6.84 -7.59 -1.74
CA SER A 28 -7.05 -6.19 -1.48
C SER A 28 -5.74 -5.42 -1.40
N THR A 29 -4.63 -6.01 -0.98
CA THR A 29 -3.37 -5.28 -0.76
C THR A 29 -2.17 -5.95 -1.40
N PHE A 30 -1.20 -5.13 -1.83
CA PHE A 30 0.19 -5.55 -2.01
C PHE A 30 0.96 -5.26 -0.74
N MET A 31 1.87 -6.14 -0.34
CA MET A 31 2.77 -5.88 0.78
C MET A 31 4.20 -5.75 0.27
N THR A 32 4.91 -4.73 0.72
CA THR A 32 6.33 -4.51 0.43
C THR A 32 7.07 -4.07 1.67
N ASN A 33 8.36 -4.35 1.75
CA ASN A 33 9.21 -3.86 2.83
C ASN A 33 9.73 -2.47 2.50
N LEU A 34 9.75 -1.60 3.51
CA LEU A 34 10.43 -0.31 3.41
C LEU A 34 11.93 -0.52 3.48
N ALA A 35 12.63 -0.38 2.35
CA ALA A 35 14.08 -0.52 2.30
C ALA A 35 14.81 0.71 2.87
N ILE A 36 14.27 1.90 2.62
CA ILE A 36 14.85 3.22 2.95
C ILE A 36 13.74 4.26 3.22
N ASN A 37 14.11 5.48 3.63
CA ASN A 37 13.18 6.59 3.91
C ASN A 37 12.57 7.26 2.66
N THR A 38 12.49 6.56 1.52
CA THR A 38 11.86 7.04 0.28
C THR A 38 10.98 5.96 -0.32
N LEU A 39 10.09 6.33 -1.25
CA LEU A 39 9.14 5.42 -1.90
C LEU A 39 9.38 5.28 -3.41
N ASP A 40 10.54 5.72 -3.90
CA ASP A 40 10.87 5.70 -5.34
C ASP A 40 10.96 4.27 -5.88
N PHE A 41 11.19 3.28 -5.02
CA PHE A 41 11.28 1.86 -5.39
C PHE A 41 9.90 1.20 -5.61
N LEU A 42 8.79 1.88 -5.29
CA LEU A 42 7.46 1.26 -5.31
C LEU A 42 7.07 0.75 -6.69
N GLU A 43 7.42 1.49 -7.75
CA GLU A 43 7.17 1.04 -9.13
C GLU A 43 7.90 -0.27 -9.41
N ASP A 44 9.19 -0.33 -9.11
CA ASP A 44 10.03 -1.51 -9.34
C ASP A 44 9.52 -2.73 -8.58
N VAL A 45 9.11 -2.56 -7.32
CA VAL A 45 8.57 -3.66 -6.53
C VAL A 45 7.26 -4.16 -7.11
N VAL A 46 6.32 -3.27 -7.46
CA VAL A 46 5.06 -3.69 -8.05
C VAL A 46 5.32 -4.38 -9.39
N ASN A 47 6.17 -3.82 -10.25
CA ASN A 47 6.55 -4.43 -11.53
C ASN A 47 7.16 -5.83 -11.34
N GLN A 48 8.11 -5.99 -10.41
CA GLN A 48 8.72 -7.28 -10.12
C GLN A 48 7.69 -8.33 -9.65
N LEU A 49 6.67 -7.92 -8.91
CA LEU A 49 5.59 -8.82 -8.47
C LEU A 49 4.70 -9.26 -9.63
N LEU A 50 4.59 -8.47 -10.70
CA LEU A 50 3.80 -8.78 -11.89
C LEU A 50 4.52 -9.70 -12.88
N GLU A 51 5.85 -9.86 -12.75
CA GLU A 51 6.62 -10.75 -13.62
C GLU A 51 6.12 -12.20 -13.52
N PRO A 52 6.01 -12.92 -14.66
CA PRO A 52 5.60 -14.32 -14.67
C PRO A 52 6.53 -15.18 -13.81
N GLN A 53 5.94 -15.94 -12.89
CA GLN A 53 6.68 -16.85 -12.01
C GLN A 53 6.29 -18.30 -12.29
N GLN A 54 7.30 -19.18 -12.35
CA GLN A 54 7.10 -20.62 -12.32
C GLN A 54 7.02 -21.10 -10.86
N LEU A 55 5.98 -21.84 -10.55
CA LEU A 55 5.71 -22.36 -9.20
C LEU A 55 5.51 -23.88 -9.23
N ASP A 56 5.75 -24.50 -8.08
CA ASP A 56 5.37 -25.89 -7.85
C ASP A 56 3.83 -26.00 -7.79
N CYS A 57 3.27 -26.92 -8.56
CA CYS A 57 1.85 -27.23 -8.46
C CYS A 57 1.56 -27.97 -7.15
N THR A 58 0.65 -27.46 -6.31
CA THR A 58 0.26 -28.16 -5.07
C THR A 58 -0.47 -29.49 -5.30
N ASN A 59 -1.07 -29.68 -6.47
CA ASN A 59 -1.85 -30.87 -6.79
C ASN A 59 -0.99 -32.00 -7.36
N CYS A 60 -0.02 -31.68 -8.23
CA CYS A 60 0.82 -32.69 -8.89
C CYS A 60 2.32 -32.57 -8.58
N TYR A 61 2.73 -31.62 -7.73
CA TYR A 61 4.11 -31.41 -7.24
C TYR A 61 5.18 -31.21 -8.34
N LEU A 62 4.76 -30.74 -9.53
CA LEU A 62 5.66 -30.43 -10.64
C LEU A 62 5.80 -28.91 -10.83
N LYS A 63 6.99 -28.46 -11.26
CA LYS A 63 7.30 -27.07 -11.65
C LYS A 63 6.68 -26.68 -12.99
N THR A 64 5.35 -26.72 -13.06
CA THR A 64 4.60 -26.46 -14.29
C THR A 64 3.46 -25.45 -14.07
N SER A 65 3.42 -24.83 -12.88
CA SER A 65 2.41 -23.80 -12.61
C SER A 65 2.93 -22.44 -13.05
N THR A 66 2.08 -21.69 -13.73
CA THR A 66 2.32 -20.31 -14.11
C THR A 66 1.46 -19.41 -13.22
N LYS A 67 2.06 -18.32 -12.73
CA LYS A 67 1.37 -17.28 -11.98
C LYS A 67 1.23 -16.05 -12.86
N GLN A 68 0.00 -15.54 -12.98
CA GLN A 68 -0.32 -14.29 -13.65
C GLN A 68 -1.04 -13.38 -12.66
N ILE A 69 -0.67 -12.09 -12.66
CA ILE A 69 -1.34 -11.06 -11.86
C ILE A 69 -1.92 -10.00 -12.79
N ILE A 70 -3.20 -9.68 -12.57
CA ILE A 70 -3.92 -8.63 -13.27
C ILE A 70 -4.29 -7.56 -12.25
N LEU A 71 -3.67 -6.39 -12.39
CA LEU A 71 -4.01 -5.22 -11.58
C LEU A 71 -5.42 -4.72 -11.87
N LYS A 72 -6.12 -4.31 -10.82
CA LYS A 72 -7.46 -3.74 -10.86
C LYS A 72 -7.40 -2.21 -10.82
N GLN A 73 -8.57 -1.58 -10.74
CA GLN A 73 -8.71 -0.12 -10.78
C GLN A 73 -8.04 0.56 -9.58
N HIS A 74 -8.09 -0.08 -8.41
CA HIS A 74 -7.50 0.46 -7.19
C HIS A 74 -6.21 -0.28 -6.92
N LEU A 75 -5.24 0.41 -6.32
CA LEU A 75 -3.98 -0.17 -5.91
C LEU A 75 -3.67 0.30 -4.49
N ILE A 76 -3.57 -0.65 -3.58
CA ILE A 76 -3.39 -0.43 -2.14
C ILE A 76 -2.09 -1.14 -1.77
N ILE A 77 -1.04 -0.37 -1.44
CA ILE A 77 0.32 -0.91 -1.23
C ILE A 77 0.73 -0.75 0.24
N GLU A 78 0.60 -1.81 1.02
CA GLU A 78 1.07 -1.91 2.39
C GLU A 78 2.59 -1.93 2.51
N ILE A 79 3.13 -1.03 3.32
CA ILE A 79 4.55 -0.87 3.58
C ILE A 79 4.88 -1.41 4.97
N VAL A 80 5.71 -2.44 5.04
CA VAL A 80 6.19 -3.05 6.27
C VAL A 80 7.59 -2.52 6.57
N ALA A 81 7.75 -1.78 7.67
CA ALA A 81 9.08 -1.39 8.13
C ALA A 81 9.79 -2.58 8.80
N SER A 82 11.00 -2.91 8.37
CA SER A 82 11.82 -3.94 9.02
C SER A 82 12.50 -3.38 10.28
N PHE A 83 12.15 -3.91 11.44
CA PHE A 83 12.79 -3.57 12.72
C PHE A 83 13.94 -4.53 12.98
N SER A 84 15.13 -4.19 12.48
CA SER A 84 16.30 -5.07 12.63
C SER A 84 16.96 -5.03 14.01
N ASN A 85 16.55 -4.13 14.92
CA ASN A 85 17.15 -4.01 16.25
C ASN A 85 16.11 -3.92 17.36
N VAL A 86 16.43 -4.52 18.51
CA VAL A 86 15.69 -4.44 19.78
C VAL A 86 15.35 -2.98 20.06
N ILE A 87 14.07 -2.65 19.83
CA ILE A 87 13.57 -1.29 19.72
C ILE A 87 13.67 -0.60 21.09
N ASN A 88 14.49 0.45 21.17
CA ASN A 88 14.21 1.55 22.09
C ASN A 88 12.83 2.08 21.71
N LYS A 89 11.82 1.79 22.52
CA LYS A 89 10.37 2.06 22.30
C LYS A 89 10.00 3.51 21.93
N ASN A 90 10.98 4.42 21.86
CA ASN A 90 10.79 5.85 21.69
C ASN A 90 11.30 6.39 20.34
N ASN A 91 12.07 5.63 19.55
CA ASN A 91 12.64 6.12 18.29
C ASN A 91 12.17 5.26 17.11
N PHE A 92 11.05 5.67 16.53
CA PHE A 92 10.62 5.18 15.23
C PHE A 92 11.43 5.92 14.15
N GLU A 93 12.47 5.28 13.62
CA GLU A 93 13.51 5.96 12.83
C GLU A 93 13.14 6.31 11.38
N ILE A 94 11.99 5.84 10.87
CA ILE A 94 11.61 6.07 9.47
C ILE A 94 10.53 7.16 9.37
N SER A 95 10.96 8.33 8.93
CA SER A 95 10.11 9.47 8.56
C SER A 95 10.27 9.75 7.07
N ILE A 96 9.15 9.82 6.35
CA ILE A 96 9.12 10.12 4.93
C ILE A 96 8.50 11.53 4.76
N PRO A 97 9.22 12.49 4.16
CA PRO A 97 8.65 13.77 3.79
C PRO A 97 7.49 13.60 2.80
N LEU A 98 6.39 14.35 2.98
CA LEU A 98 5.21 14.26 2.09
C LEU A 98 5.56 14.57 0.62
N GLU A 99 6.55 15.43 0.42
CA GLU A 99 7.09 15.79 -0.91
C GLU A 99 7.84 14.65 -1.61
N ASN A 100 8.34 13.67 -0.85
CA ASN A 100 9.06 12.51 -1.38
C ASN A 100 8.12 11.34 -1.71
N ILE A 101 6.80 11.53 -1.60
CA ILE A 101 5.83 10.49 -1.88
C ILE A 101 5.35 10.66 -3.32
N PRO A 102 5.56 9.64 -4.18
CA PRO A 102 5.20 9.74 -5.58
C PRO A 102 3.69 9.92 -5.73
N THR A 103 3.29 10.99 -6.42
CA THR A 103 1.88 11.32 -6.66
C THR A 103 1.27 10.47 -7.78
N HIS A 104 2.10 9.74 -8.52
CA HIS A 104 1.71 8.82 -9.57
C HIS A 104 2.67 7.63 -9.60
N LEU A 105 2.18 6.48 -10.06
CA LEU A 105 2.99 5.31 -10.38
C LEU A 105 2.71 4.87 -11.81
N LEU A 106 3.77 4.55 -12.55
CA LEU A 106 3.70 3.96 -13.88
C LEU A 106 4.06 2.47 -13.81
N ILE A 107 3.03 1.63 -13.85
CA ILE A 107 3.18 0.18 -13.78
C ILE A 107 3.21 -0.45 -15.18
N ASN A 108 4.15 -1.37 -15.41
CA ASN A 108 4.39 -2.05 -16.69
C ASN A 108 4.53 -1.09 -17.88
N LYS A 109 4.99 0.15 -17.65
CA LYS A 109 5.14 1.22 -18.64
C LYS A 109 3.85 1.66 -19.33
N CYS A 110 2.67 1.16 -18.91
CA CYS A 110 1.41 1.39 -19.61
C CYS A 110 0.23 1.71 -18.69
N LYS A 111 0.26 1.31 -17.41
CA LYS A 111 -0.82 1.59 -16.47
C LYS A 111 -0.39 2.67 -15.49
N GLN A 112 -1.04 3.83 -15.58
CA GLN A 112 -0.83 4.91 -14.64
C GLN A 112 -1.82 4.83 -13.49
N TYR A 113 -1.32 5.00 -12.28
CA TYR A 113 -2.16 5.20 -11.10
C TYR A 113 -1.81 6.51 -10.40
N ASN A 114 -2.83 7.24 -9.92
CA ASN A 114 -2.66 8.51 -9.22
C ASN A 114 -2.90 8.34 -7.72
N LEU A 115 -2.05 8.96 -6.92
CA LEU A 115 -2.14 8.95 -5.46
C LEU A 115 -3.40 9.67 -4.99
N ARG A 116 -4.16 9.03 -4.11
CA ARG A 116 -5.32 9.64 -3.45
C ARG A 116 -5.04 10.02 -2.01
N GLY A 117 -4.28 9.18 -1.31
CA GLY A 117 -3.97 9.47 0.07
C GLY A 117 -3.05 8.46 0.71
N ILE A 118 -2.55 8.93 1.85
CA ILE A 118 -1.73 8.23 2.81
C ILE A 118 -2.52 8.16 4.11
N ILE A 119 -2.31 7.14 4.91
CA ILE A 119 -2.76 7.06 6.29
C ILE A 119 -1.49 6.66 7.05
N ALA A 120 -1.29 7.37 8.15
CA ALA A 120 -0.13 7.23 8.98
C ALA A 120 -0.58 6.91 10.39
N PHE A 121 0.29 6.23 11.12
CA PHE A 121 0.07 5.87 12.50
C PHE A 121 1.01 6.67 13.37
N ILE A 122 0.44 7.51 14.20
CA ILE A 122 1.15 8.26 15.21
C ILE A 122 1.20 7.37 16.46
N PRO A 123 2.39 6.93 16.89
CA PRO A 123 2.54 6.11 18.08
C PRO A 123 2.13 6.91 19.32
N PRO A 124 1.70 6.23 20.39
CA PRO A 124 1.39 6.92 21.63
C PRO A 124 2.63 7.63 22.18
N ILE A 125 2.45 8.84 22.70
CA ILE A 125 3.50 9.58 23.42
C ILE A 125 3.85 8.85 24.73
N SER A 126 2.88 8.17 25.31
CA SER A 126 3.04 7.43 26.56
C SER A 126 3.71 6.08 26.34
N SER A 127 4.67 5.74 27.20
CA SER A 127 5.33 4.43 27.24
C SER A 127 4.52 3.37 28.00
N LEU A 128 3.31 3.70 28.48
CA LEU A 128 2.45 2.78 29.19
C LEU A 128 2.05 1.60 28.29
N PRO A 129 1.98 0.35 28.81
CA PRO A 129 1.66 -0.83 28.01
C PRO A 129 0.28 -0.78 27.31
N LEU A 130 -0.63 0.03 27.83
CA LEU A 130 -1.98 0.20 27.32
C LEU A 130 -2.15 1.47 26.48
N ALA A 131 -1.09 2.23 26.25
CA ALA A 131 -1.18 3.41 25.42
C ALA A 131 -1.42 2.99 23.97
N ILE A 132 -2.50 3.50 23.38
CA ILE A 132 -2.90 3.23 22.01
C ILE A 132 -2.46 4.43 21.17
N GLY A 133 -1.85 4.17 20.01
CA GLY A 133 -1.53 5.22 19.06
C GLY A 133 -2.77 5.77 18.35
N HIS A 134 -2.56 6.60 17.34
CA HIS A 134 -3.62 7.30 16.62
C HIS A 134 -3.39 7.24 15.12
N TYR A 135 -4.47 7.16 14.34
CA TYR A 135 -4.39 7.16 12.89
C TYR A 135 -4.73 8.55 12.34
N VAL A 136 -3.95 8.99 11.36
CA VAL A 136 -4.22 10.22 10.61
C VAL A 136 -4.19 9.91 9.13
N SER A 137 -4.94 10.65 8.32
CA SER A 137 -4.83 10.55 6.86
C SER A 137 -4.28 11.84 6.26
N TYR A 138 -3.50 11.70 5.20
CA TYR A 138 -3.02 12.77 4.35
C TYR A 138 -3.58 12.50 2.97
N ASN A 139 -4.40 13.40 2.43
CA ASN A 139 -5.04 13.22 1.14
C ASN A 139 -4.43 14.16 0.11
N TRP A 140 -4.05 13.62 -1.04
CA TRP A 140 -3.51 14.40 -2.15
C TRP A 140 -4.66 15.01 -2.96
N ARG A 141 -4.62 16.33 -3.16
CA ARG A 141 -5.59 17.09 -3.94
C ARG A 141 -4.97 17.46 -5.29
N GLU A 142 -5.30 16.67 -6.30
CA GLU A 142 -4.79 16.82 -7.67
C GLU A 142 -5.14 18.18 -8.30
N HIS A 143 -6.32 18.74 -8.00
CA HIS A 143 -6.77 20.00 -8.59
C HIS A 143 -5.95 21.23 -8.16
N ASN A 144 -5.25 21.16 -7.03
CA ASN A 144 -4.46 22.28 -6.51
C ASN A 144 -3.05 21.86 -6.04
N ASN A 145 -2.66 20.61 -6.24
CA ASN A 145 -1.38 20.02 -5.83
C ASN A 145 -1.06 20.24 -4.34
N THR A 146 -2.05 20.02 -3.47
CA THR A 146 -1.88 20.18 -2.02
C THR A 146 -2.18 18.91 -1.24
N TRP A 147 -1.55 18.80 -0.07
CA TRP A 147 -1.87 17.80 0.94
C TRP A 147 -2.90 18.33 1.93
N GLU A 148 -3.90 17.50 2.25
CA GLU A 148 -4.84 17.77 3.32
C GLU A 148 -4.71 16.71 4.42
N ARG A 149 -4.41 17.14 5.65
CA ARG A 149 -4.39 16.25 6.81
C ARG A 149 -5.76 16.15 7.45
N TYR A 150 -6.18 14.94 7.75
CA TYR A 150 -7.36 14.64 8.55
C TYR A 150 -6.94 13.87 9.78
N ASP A 151 -7.29 14.42 10.93
CA ASP A 151 -7.03 13.88 12.24
C ASP A 151 -8.28 14.12 13.07
N ASP A 152 -8.93 13.05 13.52
CA ASP A 152 -10.23 13.08 14.23
C ASP A 152 -10.25 14.06 15.41
N THR A 153 -9.09 14.39 15.97
CA THR A 153 -8.94 15.26 17.14
C THR A 153 -8.88 16.76 16.80
N THR A 154 -8.72 17.13 15.52
CA THR A 154 -8.56 18.53 15.11
C THR A 154 -9.66 18.97 14.14
N LYS A 155 -10.27 20.14 14.38
CA LYS A 155 -11.17 20.76 13.41
C LYS A 155 -10.35 21.17 12.19
N LYS A 156 -10.49 20.42 11.08
CA LYS A 156 -9.98 20.70 9.72
C LYS A 156 -8.98 21.86 9.64
N GLU A 157 -7.70 21.58 9.87
CA GLU A 157 -6.65 22.53 9.54
C GLU A 157 -6.50 22.56 8.01
N LYS A 158 -7.11 23.56 7.37
CA LYS A 158 -6.76 23.90 5.99
C LYS A 158 -5.36 24.49 5.99
N ASN A 159 -4.46 23.90 5.21
CA ASN A 159 -3.06 24.29 5.04
C ASN A 159 -2.21 24.12 6.30
N THR A 160 -1.91 22.88 6.67
CA THR A 160 -0.72 22.64 7.47
C THR A 160 0.49 22.50 6.55
N ALA A 161 1.48 23.36 6.75
CA ALA A 161 2.84 23.18 6.25
C ALA A 161 3.52 21.99 6.98
N VAL A 162 2.91 20.80 6.96
CA VAL A 162 3.52 19.58 7.48
C VAL A 162 4.61 19.19 6.48
N ARG A 163 5.87 19.41 6.86
CA ARG A 163 7.02 19.06 6.01
C ARG A 163 7.35 17.57 6.07
N ASN A 164 7.07 16.91 7.21
CA ASN A 164 7.48 15.53 7.48
C ASN A 164 6.33 14.70 8.09
N ILE A 165 6.17 13.45 7.65
CA ILE A 165 5.29 12.46 8.31
C ILE A 165 6.10 11.74 9.39
N TRP A 166 5.65 11.79 10.64
CA TRP A 166 6.24 11.07 11.77
C TRP A 166 5.28 10.00 12.28
N PRO A 167 5.82 8.85 12.72
CA PRO A 167 6.30 7.75 11.89
C PRO A 167 5.14 7.02 11.17
N VAL A 168 5.47 6.10 10.27
CA VAL A 168 4.52 5.48 9.34
C VAL A 168 4.32 4.02 9.74
N TRP A 169 3.15 3.66 10.29
CA TRP A 169 2.87 2.25 10.63
C TRP A 169 1.60 1.65 10.05
N SER A 170 0.54 2.37 9.67
CA SER A 170 -0.60 1.73 8.98
C SER A 170 -1.55 2.70 8.16
N LEU A 171 -2.05 2.36 6.93
CA LEU A 171 -3.04 2.88 5.96
C LEU A 171 -4.03 1.87 5.34
N VAL A 172 -5.33 2.19 5.33
CA VAL A 172 -6.25 1.88 4.20
C VAL A 172 -7.50 2.80 4.07
N LEU A 173 -7.75 3.26 2.82
CA LEU A 173 -8.95 3.74 2.04
C LEU A 173 -10.24 4.34 2.66
N VAL A 174 -10.93 5.18 1.85
CA VAL A 174 -12.41 5.36 1.90
C VAL A 174 -13.06 4.00 1.55
N SER A 175 -13.91 3.33 2.34
CA SER A 175 -14.90 3.75 3.34
C SER A 175 -15.10 2.68 4.45
N CYS A 176 -15.32 3.16 5.68
CA CYS A 176 -15.92 2.59 6.91
C CYS A 176 -15.49 1.22 7.50
N GLU A 177 -14.87 1.31 8.71
CA GLU A 177 -14.87 0.41 9.90
C GLU A 177 -14.17 -0.99 9.85
N PRO A 178 -13.49 -1.43 10.94
CA PRO A 178 -12.11 -1.10 11.35
C PRO A 178 -11.15 -2.33 11.30
N ASP A 179 -9.83 -2.05 11.35
CA ASP A 179 -8.67 -2.89 11.79
C ASP A 179 -7.39 -2.67 10.92
N VAL A 180 -6.49 -1.82 11.45
CA VAL A 180 -5.01 -1.59 11.30
C VAL A 180 -4.20 -2.30 10.18
N VAL A 181 -3.58 -1.57 9.22
CA VAL A 181 -2.53 -1.97 8.20
C VAL A 181 -2.01 -0.76 7.38
N CYS A 182 -0.72 -0.67 6.84
CA CYS A 182 0.12 0.43 6.18
C CYS A 182 0.13 0.71 4.69
N ALA A 183 -0.99 0.89 4.00
CA ALA A 183 -0.98 1.18 2.58
C ALA A 183 -0.51 2.56 2.01
N VAL A 184 -0.40 2.63 0.69
CA VAL A 184 -0.43 3.85 -0.13
C VAL A 184 -1.54 3.61 -1.15
N CYS A 185 -2.44 4.58 -1.33
CA CYS A 185 -3.63 4.39 -2.18
C CYS A 185 -3.49 5.10 -3.51
N PHE A 186 -3.57 4.31 -4.57
CA PHE A 186 -3.46 4.71 -5.95
C PHE A 186 -4.74 4.34 -6.71
N VAL A 187 -5.27 5.25 -7.53
CA VAL A 187 -6.43 4.98 -8.41
C VAL A 187 -5.96 5.04 -9.85
N GLY A 188 -6.17 3.94 -10.58
CA GLY A 188 -5.88 3.83 -11.99
C GLY A 188 -6.99 4.43 -12.85
N LEU A 189 -6.59 5.24 -13.82
CA LEU A 189 -7.42 5.61 -14.97
C LEU A 189 -6.84 4.84 -16.17
N CYS A 190 -7.54 3.82 -16.65
CA CYS A 190 -7.25 3.29 -17.98
C CYS A 190 -7.84 4.26 -19.00
N GLU A 191 -7.03 5.11 -19.59
CA GLU A 191 -7.35 5.67 -20.90
C GLU A 191 -7.06 4.59 -21.94
N GLU A 192 -8.11 3.92 -22.42
CA GLU A 192 -8.05 3.29 -23.74
C GLU A 192 -7.91 4.42 -24.77
N ARG A 193 -6.67 4.72 -25.17
CA ARG A 193 -6.45 5.47 -26.40
C ARG A 193 -6.93 4.60 -27.56
N SER A 194 -8.14 4.89 -28.02
CA SER A 194 -8.71 4.43 -29.29
C SER A 194 -8.16 5.27 -30.44
#